data_AF-A0A1Y1L4E8-F1
#
_entry.id   AF-A0A1Y1L4E8-F1
#
_cell.length_a   1.000
_cell.length_b   1.000
_cell.length_c   1.000
_cell.angle_alpha   90.00
_cell.angle_beta   90.00
_cell.angle_gamma   90.00
#
_symmetry.space_group_name_H-M   'P 1'
#
loop_
_entity.id
_entity.type
_entity.pdbx_description
1 polymer ?
#
loop_
_entity_poly.entity_id
_entity_poly.type
_entity_poly.pdbx_seq_one_letter_code
_entity_poly.pdbx_strand_id
1 'polypeptide(L)'
;DVSAVMKRVESQIYLFKYFDYLQRFKFEAEIENIHQFKSGTEDYLLVTEESSCTSHLFAWFKTEFSEISIIKTGTISQMITVKDGDYVFLVSKSSAFLTDCRYFGTNIWKFDHQELVLLHKLENYKLLQDSLISGTFYALSDEFVVEYHLHTKGATEVKNHRKWRISEDNWRFVPRGSGLGLSLSNGRKLLKLSRHDSVEETEYGYETDVFLRGNIIEEYNGLIPPAGDGDIITMNVGIGNHRKSVVAVGTNNQTSVKEAFDFIKIYEDLATGKLFQNLPAYKPSSLLSLEPRNNGETLLLFLEDNKLLQVYEYKGFNKYKHKTTVKMPGTNLFSITVPTNKTIGINQIVGVVNKKELTLLKAVMVGNRISIDHPDCKL
;
A
#
# COMPACT_ATOMS: atom_id res chain seq x y z
N ASP A 1 29.29 8.22 24.79
CA ASP A 1 28.87 7.06 23.99
C ASP A 1 27.61 7.41 23.20
N VAL A 2 27.78 7.76 21.92
CA VAL A 2 26.68 8.17 21.04
C VAL A 2 25.73 7.01 20.77
N SER A 3 26.23 5.77 20.73
CA SER A 3 25.42 4.58 20.45
C SER A 3 24.40 4.29 21.56
N ALA A 4 24.78 4.51 22.82
CA ALA A 4 23.88 4.38 23.97
C ALA A 4 22.80 5.47 23.99
N VAL A 5 23.14 6.70 23.58
CA VAL A 5 22.17 7.79 23.43
C VAL A 5 21.21 7.51 22.27
N MET A 6 21.69 7.00 21.14
CA MET A 6 20.86 6.62 20.00
C MET A 6 19.85 5.54 20.36
N LYS A 7 20.27 4.47 21.05
CA LYS A 7 19.34 3.44 21.58
C LYS A 7 18.28 4.03 22.51
N ARG A 8 18.64 5.02 23.33
CA ARG A 8 17.68 5.70 24.22
C ARG A 8 16.70 6.60 23.45
N VAL A 9 17.14 7.27 22.39
CA VAL A 9 16.25 8.07 21.53
C VAL A 9 15.29 7.18 20.74
N GLU A 10 15.74 6.01 20.27
CA GLU A 10 14.87 5.01 19.64
C GLU A 10 13.81 4.46 20.61
N SER A 11 14.12 4.39 21.91
CA SER A 11 13.18 3.95 22.95
C SER A 11 12.22 5.04 23.45
N GLN A 12 12.26 6.27 22.91
CA GLN A 12 11.36 7.34 23.34
C GLN A 12 9.92 7.12 22.87
N ILE A 13 8.99 7.31 23.80
CA ILE A 13 7.56 7.24 23.53
C ILE A 13 7.12 8.58 22.92
N TYR A 14 6.61 8.50 21.70
CA TYR A 14 6.02 9.61 20.95
C TYR A 14 4.56 9.27 20.69
N LEU A 15 3.64 10.12 21.14
CA LEU A 15 2.20 9.90 21.00
C LEU A 15 1.63 10.88 19.98
N PHE A 16 0.69 10.39 19.17
CA PHE A 16 -0.03 11.19 18.20
C PHE A 16 -0.89 12.24 18.90
N LYS A 17 -0.77 13.48 18.44
CA LYS A 17 -1.55 14.60 18.94
C LYS A 17 -2.64 15.00 17.95
N TYR A 18 -2.25 15.36 16.73
CA TYR A 18 -3.15 15.79 15.65
C TYR A 18 -2.47 15.70 14.28
N PHE A 19 -3.25 15.84 13.22
CA PHE A 19 -2.73 16.05 11.86
C PHE A 19 -2.65 17.53 11.55
N ASP A 20 -1.49 17.99 11.09
CA ASP A 20 -1.30 19.34 10.59
C ASP A 20 -1.29 19.34 9.06
N TYR A 21 -1.73 20.43 8.46
CA TYR A 21 -1.68 20.58 7.01
C TYR A 21 -0.22 20.76 6.57
N LEU A 22 0.21 19.96 5.58
CA LEU A 22 1.56 20.05 5.03
C LEU A 22 1.57 20.75 3.68
N GLN A 23 0.85 20.21 2.70
CA GLN A 23 0.88 20.69 1.33
C GLN A 23 -0.40 20.30 0.60
N ARG A 24 -0.74 21.05 -0.46
CA ARG A 24 -1.82 20.69 -1.37
C ARG A 24 -1.38 20.93 -2.80
N PHE A 25 -1.70 19.98 -3.65
CA PHE A 25 -1.51 20.03 -5.09
C PHE A 25 -2.87 20.05 -5.76
N LYS A 26 -2.95 20.77 -6.87
CA LYS A 26 -4.13 20.84 -7.71
C LYS A 26 -3.70 20.55 -9.15
N PHE A 27 -4.38 19.59 -9.75
CA PHE A 27 -4.10 19.06 -11.07
C PHE A 27 -5.17 19.50 -12.07
N GLU A 28 -4.92 19.30 -13.36
CA GLU A 28 -5.81 19.71 -14.45
C GLU A 28 -7.00 18.75 -14.60
N ALA A 29 -6.76 17.46 -14.39
CA ALA A 29 -7.72 16.36 -14.42
C ALA A 29 -7.79 15.62 -13.07
N GLU A 30 -8.70 14.65 -12.95
CA GLU A 30 -8.85 13.87 -11.72
C GLU A 30 -7.62 12.99 -11.52
N ILE A 31 -7.20 12.84 -10.26
CA ILE A 31 -6.08 11.97 -9.92
C ILE A 31 -6.55 10.52 -10.01
N GLU A 32 -5.90 9.75 -10.88
CA GLU A 32 -6.22 8.35 -11.12
C GLU A 32 -5.40 7.43 -10.22
N ASN A 33 -4.10 7.71 -10.08
CA ASN A 33 -3.20 6.94 -9.25
C ASN A 33 -2.18 7.82 -8.54
N ILE A 34 -1.80 7.38 -7.34
CA ILE A 34 -0.67 7.93 -6.61
C ILE A 34 0.18 6.78 -6.14
N HIS A 35 1.48 6.87 -6.41
CA HIS A 35 2.44 5.87 -6.01
C HIS A 35 3.63 6.49 -5.30
N GLN A 36 3.90 6.05 -4.08
CA GLN A 36 5.09 6.43 -3.34
C GLN A 36 6.15 5.34 -3.48
N PHE A 37 7.40 5.77 -3.68
CA PHE A 37 8.53 4.86 -3.71
C PHE A 37 9.81 5.54 -3.24
N LYS A 38 10.83 4.73 -2.96
CA LYS A 38 12.17 5.19 -2.56
C LYS A 38 13.20 4.70 -3.55
N SER A 39 14.11 5.59 -3.95
CA SER A 39 15.31 5.26 -4.71
C SER A 39 16.52 5.80 -3.94
N GLY A 40 17.42 4.90 -3.54
CA GLY A 40 18.47 5.23 -2.57
C GLY A 40 17.89 5.79 -1.26
N THR A 41 18.32 7.00 -0.90
CA THR A 41 17.87 7.73 0.29
C THR A 41 16.71 8.68 0.05
N GLU A 42 16.28 8.83 -1.21
CA GLU A 42 15.29 9.82 -1.62
C GLU A 42 13.89 9.22 -1.68
N ASP A 43 12.91 10.03 -1.30
CA ASP A 43 11.49 9.72 -1.32
C ASP A 43 10.83 10.40 -2.53
N TYR A 44 10.11 9.62 -3.32
CA TYR A 44 9.44 10.07 -4.52
C TYR A 44 7.94 9.83 -4.44
N LEU A 45 7.19 10.71 -5.07
CA LEU A 45 5.75 10.60 -5.25
C LEU A 45 5.43 10.75 -6.73
N LEU A 46 4.82 9.74 -7.32
CA LEU A 46 4.32 9.77 -8.69
C LEU A 46 2.80 9.96 -8.65
N VAL A 47 2.29 10.97 -9.35
CA VAL A 47 0.85 11.27 -9.44
C VAL A 47 0.43 11.20 -10.90
N THR A 48 -0.51 10.32 -11.22
CA THR A 48 -1.06 10.15 -12.57
C THR A 48 -2.45 10.75 -12.65
N GLU A 49 -2.67 11.58 -13.66
CA GLU A 49 -3.98 12.16 -13.95
C GLU A 49 -4.74 11.30 -14.96
N GLU A 50 -6.07 11.26 -14.80
CA GLU A 50 -6.95 10.58 -15.74
C GLU A 50 -6.88 11.25 -17.12
N SER A 51 -6.77 10.43 -18.17
CA SER A 51 -6.76 10.86 -19.58
C SER A 51 -5.64 11.81 -20.02
N SER A 52 -4.61 12.08 -19.19
CA SER A 52 -3.49 12.97 -19.56
C SER A 52 -2.34 12.26 -20.30
N CYS A 53 -2.27 10.93 -20.20
CA CYS A 53 -1.11 10.11 -20.59
C CYS A 53 0.22 10.47 -19.88
N THR A 54 0.17 11.31 -18.85
CA THR A 54 1.34 11.82 -18.13
C THR A 54 1.22 11.62 -16.64
N SER A 55 2.37 11.46 -15.99
CA SER A 55 2.49 11.44 -14.54
C SER A 55 3.45 12.53 -14.07
N HIS A 56 3.09 13.19 -12.99
CA HIS A 56 3.91 14.17 -12.29
C HIS A 56 4.81 13.44 -11.30
N LEU A 57 6.12 13.64 -11.39
CA LEU A 57 7.10 13.10 -10.46
C LEU A 57 7.52 14.20 -9.49
N PHE A 58 7.32 13.94 -8.19
CA PHE A 58 7.76 14.80 -7.10
C PHE A 58 8.86 14.10 -6.30
N ALA A 59 9.81 14.88 -5.81
CA ALA A 59 10.82 14.44 -4.86
C ALA A 59 10.66 15.17 -3.53
N TRP A 60 10.94 14.47 -2.43
CA TRP A 60 10.93 15.04 -1.08
C TRP A 60 12.20 15.85 -0.82
N PHE A 61 12.03 17.15 -0.57
CA PHE A 61 13.12 18.05 -0.20
C PHE A 61 12.88 18.64 1.18
N LYS A 62 13.61 18.13 2.18
CA LYS A 62 13.65 18.59 3.58
C LYS A 62 12.30 18.51 4.31
N THR A 63 11.32 19.28 3.87
CA THR A 63 10.02 19.48 4.51
C THR A 63 8.83 19.36 3.58
N GLU A 64 9.03 19.31 2.26
CA GLU A 64 7.93 19.30 1.29
C GLU A 64 8.26 18.48 0.05
N PHE A 65 7.25 18.19 -0.76
CA PHE A 65 7.42 17.57 -2.07
C PHE A 65 7.49 18.67 -3.14
N SER A 66 8.48 18.59 -4.03
CA SER A 66 8.60 19.49 -5.18
C SER A 66 8.55 18.69 -6.47
N GLU A 67 7.80 19.18 -7.46
CA GLU A 67 7.75 18.57 -8.78
C GLU A 67 9.11 18.71 -9.46
N ILE A 68 9.63 17.60 -9.97
CA ILE A 68 10.93 17.56 -10.63
C ILE A 68 10.81 17.21 -12.11
N SER A 69 9.76 16.51 -12.52
CA SER A 69 9.52 16.18 -13.93
C SER A 69 8.08 15.77 -14.21
N ILE A 70 7.71 15.82 -15.49
CA ILE A 70 6.47 15.25 -16.02
C ILE A 70 6.84 14.16 -17.02
N ILE A 71 6.31 12.96 -16.83
CA ILE A 71 6.73 11.74 -17.54
C ILE A 71 5.57 11.16 -18.32
N LYS A 72 5.79 10.85 -19.61
CA LYS A 72 4.82 10.12 -20.44
C LYS A 72 4.74 8.66 -20.00
N THR A 73 3.69 8.33 -19.27
CA THR A 73 3.49 7.02 -18.63
C THR A 73 2.25 6.31 -19.14
N GLY A 74 1.40 7.00 -19.90
CA GLY A 74 0.05 6.54 -20.21
C GLY A 74 -0.90 6.79 -19.06
N THR A 75 -2.04 6.10 -19.08
CA THR A 75 -2.93 6.05 -17.90
C THR A 75 -2.49 4.93 -16.98
N ILE A 76 -2.66 5.13 -15.67
CA ILE A 76 -2.20 4.17 -14.64
C ILE A 76 -3.32 4.06 -13.61
N SER A 77 -3.94 2.88 -13.51
CA SER A 77 -4.89 2.57 -12.42
C SER A 77 -4.21 2.00 -11.18
N GLN A 78 -3.08 1.32 -11.36
CA GLN A 78 -2.33 0.71 -10.27
C GLN A 78 -0.84 0.74 -10.58
N MET A 79 -0.03 0.97 -9.55
CA MET A 79 1.42 0.84 -9.62
C MET A 79 1.94 0.13 -8.37
N ILE A 80 2.97 -0.69 -8.55
CA ILE A 80 3.73 -1.31 -7.47
C ILE A 80 5.22 -1.05 -7.66
N THR A 81 5.97 -1.07 -6.56
CA THR A 81 7.44 -1.02 -6.60
C THR A 81 8.00 -2.42 -6.43
N VAL A 82 8.97 -2.77 -7.27
CA VAL A 82 9.76 -3.99 -7.17
C VAL A 82 11.23 -3.58 -7.04
N LYS A 83 11.88 -4.00 -5.95
CA LYS A 83 13.29 -3.70 -5.71
C LYS A 83 14.13 -4.92 -6.01
N ASP A 84 15.20 -4.77 -6.79
CA ASP A 84 16.22 -5.80 -6.98
C ASP A 84 17.60 -5.23 -6.65
N GLY A 85 18.11 -5.52 -5.46
CA GLY A 85 19.30 -4.83 -4.92
C GLY A 85 19.07 -3.31 -4.82
N ASP A 86 19.95 -2.54 -5.47
CA ASP A 86 19.85 -1.07 -5.51
C ASP A 86 18.93 -0.56 -6.63
N TYR A 87 18.45 -1.45 -7.51
CA TYR A 87 17.57 -1.06 -8.61
C TYR A 87 16.11 -0.98 -8.15
N VAL A 88 15.43 0.06 -8.63
CA VAL A 88 14.01 0.29 -8.39
C VAL A 88 13.26 0.15 -9.70
N PHE A 89 12.35 -0.81 -9.74
CA PHE A 89 11.41 -1.00 -10.83
C PHE A 89 10.02 -0.58 -10.38
N LEU A 90 9.27 0.04 -11.30
CA LEU A 90 7.86 0.29 -11.14
C LEU A 90 7.11 -0.60 -12.13
N VAL A 91 6.12 -1.33 -11.65
CA VAL A 91 5.22 -2.10 -12.52
C VAL A 91 3.87 -1.41 -12.48
N SER A 92 3.43 -0.91 -13.64
CA SER A 92 2.19 -0.16 -13.78
C SER A 92 1.16 -0.97 -14.56
N LYS A 93 -0.09 -0.85 -14.16
CA LYS A 93 -1.25 -1.32 -14.92
C LYS A 93 -2.06 -0.12 -15.40
N SER A 94 -2.38 -0.09 -16.68
CA SER A 94 -3.26 0.95 -17.23
C SER A 94 -4.71 0.80 -16.80
N SER A 95 -5.42 1.92 -16.78
CA SER A 95 -6.85 1.97 -16.41
C SER A 95 -7.79 1.60 -17.54
N ALA A 96 -7.40 1.89 -18.78
CA ALA A 96 -8.21 1.64 -19.97
C ALA A 96 -7.50 0.64 -20.90
N PHE A 97 -8.28 -0.32 -21.41
CA PHE A 97 -7.84 -1.20 -22.50
C PHE A 97 -7.70 -0.44 -23.83
N LEU A 98 -8.48 0.64 -24.01
CA LEU A 98 -8.47 1.48 -25.20
C LEU A 98 -8.12 2.91 -24.78
N THR A 99 -6.97 3.38 -25.22
CA THR A 99 -6.48 4.74 -24.98
C THR A 99 -5.57 5.14 -26.13
N ASP A 100 -5.57 6.43 -26.47
CA ASP A 100 -4.63 7.00 -27.44
C ASP A 100 -3.22 7.18 -26.86
N CYS A 101 -3.02 6.81 -25.59
CA CYS A 101 -1.72 6.85 -24.95
C CYS A 101 -0.76 5.82 -25.58
N ARG A 102 0.50 6.24 -25.79
CA ARG A 102 1.60 5.38 -26.30
C ARG A 102 1.87 4.15 -25.42
N TYR A 103 1.62 4.28 -24.12
CA TYR A 103 1.85 3.24 -23.12
C TYR A 103 0.49 2.82 -22.56
N PHE A 104 0.16 1.54 -22.72
CA PHE A 104 -1.07 0.91 -22.27
C PHE A 104 -0.76 -0.52 -21.78
N GLY A 105 -1.71 -1.17 -21.13
CA GLY A 105 -1.54 -2.52 -20.56
C GLY A 105 -0.69 -2.54 -19.30
N THR A 106 0.08 -3.61 -19.10
CA THR A 106 1.02 -3.71 -17.98
C THR A 106 2.43 -3.38 -18.45
N ASN A 107 3.10 -2.45 -17.78
CA ASN A 107 4.42 -1.96 -18.18
C ASN A 107 5.40 -2.05 -17.02
N ILE A 108 6.64 -2.47 -17.31
CA ILE A 108 7.74 -2.48 -16.35
C ILE A 108 8.69 -1.33 -16.69
N TRP A 109 8.90 -0.46 -15.72
CA TRP A 109 9.74 0.72 -15.81
C TRP A 109 10.94 0.56 -14.89
N LYS A 110 12.12 0.91 -15.38
CA LYS A 110 13.30 1.15 -14.53
C LYS A 110 13.29 2.62 -14.12
N PHE A 111 13.38 2.88 -12.83
CA PHE A 111 13.64 4.23 -12.34
C PHE A 111 15.15 4.45 -12.25
N ASP A 112 15.67 5.40 -13.02
CA ASP A 112 17.09 5.67 -13.13
C ASP A 112 17.31 7.17 -13.38
N HIS A 113 18.20 7.81 -12.60
CA HIS A 113 18.48 9.25 -12.71
C HIS A 113 17.23 10.15 -12.80
N GLN A 114 16.20 9.89 -11.99
CA GLN A 114 14.92 10.65 -11.98
C GLN A 114 14.06 10.51 -13.25
N GLU A 115 14.37 9.53 -14.09
CA GLU A 115 13.58 9.18 -15.27
C GLU A 115 12.97 7.78 -15.12
N LEU A 116 11.85 7.55 -15.82
CA LEU A 116 11.27 6.23 -15.99
C LEU A 116 11.55 5.72 -17.40
N VAL A 117 12.37 4.69 -17.48
CA VAL A 117 12.72 4.02 -18.73
C VAL A 117 11.87 2.76 -18.87
N LEU A 118 11.05 2.68 -19.91
CA LEU A 118 10.29 1.48 -20.21
C LEU A 118 11.24 0.34 -20.57
N LEU A 119 11.16 -0.77 -19.82
CA LEU A 119 11.95 -1.97 -20.09
C LEU A 119 11.16 -3.03 -20.85
N HIS A 120 9.91 -3.26 -20.42
CA HIS A 120 9.13 -4.36 -20.94
C HIS A 120 7.64 -4.05 -20.90
N LYS A 121 6.91 -4.57 -21.89
CA LYS A 121 5.45 -4.55 -21.94
C LYS A 121 4.94 -5.96 -21.72
N LEU A 122 4.08 -6.13 -20.74
CA LEU A 122 3.42 -7.39 -20.43
C LEU A 122 1.98 -7.38 -20.94
N GLU A 123 1.33 -8.54 -20.83
CA GLU A 123 -0.12 -8.66 -21.01
C GLU A 123 -0.89 -7.74 -20.08
N ASN A 124 -2.16 -7.46 -20.41
CA ASN A 124 -2.98 -6.60 -19.57
C ASN A 124 -3.54 -7.38 -18.38
N TYR A 125 -2.92 -7.23 -17.21
CA TYR A 125 -3.32 -7.87 -15.97
C TYR A 125 -4.38 -7.05 -15.24
N LYS A 126 -5.30 -7.72 -14.55
CA LYS A 126 -6.35 -7.10 -13.73
C LYS A 126 -5.80 -6.48 -12.45
N LEU A 127 -4.86 -7.14 -11.77
CA LEU A 127 -4.27 -6.66 -10.51
C LEU A 127 -2.80 -7.00 -10.41
N LEU A 128 -2.08 -6.15 -9.70
CA LEU A 128 -0.67 -6.32 -9.35
C LEU A 128 -0.50 -6.44 -7.82
N GLN A 129 0.51 -7.17 -7.38
CA GLN A 129 0.95 -7.21 -5.98
C GLN A 129 2.48 -7.29 -5.94
N ASP A 130 3.11 -6.43 -5.15
CA ASP A 130 4.55 -6.46 -4.86
C ASP A 130 4.98 -7.80 -4.24
N SER A 131 6.28 -8.11 -4.11
CA SER A 131 6.79 -9.27 -3.35
C SER A 131 7.67 -8.87 -2.17
N LEU A 132 7.69 -9.70 -1.12
CA LEU A 132 8.71 -9.61 -0.06
C LEU A 132 10.06 -10.16 -0.54
N ILE A 133 10.04 -10.90 -1.65
CA ILE A 133 11.24 -11.41 -2.30
C ILE A 133 11.73 -10.34 -3.28
N SER A 134 13.02 -10.00 -3.16
CA SER A 134 13.70 -9.08 -4.08
C SER A 134 13.49 -9.50 -5.53
N GLY A 135 13.22 -8.52 -6.40
CA GLY A 135 13.02 -8.71 -7.82
C GLY A 135 11.71 -9.43 -8.17
N THR A 136 10.81 -9.71 -7.22
CA THR A 136 9.61 -10.51 -7.49
C THR A 136 8.33 -9.69 -7.43
N PHE A 137 7.35 -10.01 -8.27
CA PHE A 137 5.98 -9.51 -8.14
C PHE A 137 4.96 -10.50 -8.68
N TYR A 138 3.68 -10.24 -8.42
CA TYR A 138 2.55 -11.05 -8.88
C TYR A 138 1.64 -10.22 -9.78
N ALA A 139 1.18 -10.85 -10.84
CA ALA A 139 0.18 -10.28 -11.72
C ALA A 139 -0.99 -11.27 -11.85
N LEU A 140 -2.21 -10.74 -11.75
CA LEU A 140 -3.46 -11.52 -11.79
C LEU A 140 -4.21 -11.18 -13.07
N SER A 141 -4.52 -12.19 -13.87
CA SER A 141 -5.44 -12.13 -15.01
C SER A 141 -6.74 -12.85 -14.68
N ASP A 142 -7.55 -13.13 -15.70
CA ASP A 142 -8.84 -13.83 -15.57
C ASP A 142 -8.63 -15.33 -15.36
N GLU A 143 -7.51 -15.84 -15.87
CA GLU A 143 -7.22 -17.28 -15.93
C GLU A 143 -6.05 -17.67 -15.04
N PHE A 144 -5.14 -16.74 -14.73
CA PHE A 144 -3.90 -17.05 -14.02
C PHE A 144 -3.50 -16.00 -13.00
N VAL A 145 -2.77 -16.45 -11.99
CA VAL A 145 -1.79 -15.61 -11.28
C VAL A 145 -0.41 -15.99 -11.77
N VAL A 146 0.41 -15.01 -12.10
CA VAL A 146 1.79 -15.20 -12.54
C VAL A 146 2.73 -14.56 -11.52
N GLU A 147 3.72 -15.32 -11.05
CA GLU A 147 4.89 -14.81 -10.31
C GLU A 147 5.98 -14.48 -11.32
N TYR A 148 6.39 -13.22 -11.33
CA TYR A 148 7.46 -12.71 -12.18
C TYR A 148 8.74 -12.52 -11.38
N HIS A 149 9.87 -12.87 -11.97
CA HIS A 149 11.20 -12.51 -11.49
C HIS A 149 11.83 -11.48 -12.43
N LEU A 150 12.29 -10.38 -11.85
CA LEU A 150 13.16 -9.37 -12.43
C LEU A 150 14.57 -9.67 -11.95
N HIS A 151 15.50 -9.90 -12.87
CA HIS A 151 16.90 -10.14 -12.53
C HIS A 151 17.80 -9.12 -13.22
N THR A 152 18.63 -8.43 -12.42
CA THR A 152 19.55 -7.40 -12.90
C THR A 152 21.01 -7.84 -12.91
N LYS A 153 21.32 -9.06 -13.38
CA LYS A 153 22.71 -9.48 -13.61
C LYS A 153 23.10 -9.23 -15.08
N GLY A 154 23.49 -8.00 -15.39
CA GLY A 154 23.84 -7.56 -16.74
C GLY A 154 22.67 -6.83 -17.40
N ALA A 155 21.92 -7.50 -18.27
CA ALA A 155 20.67 -6.99 -18.82
C ALA A 155 19.51 -7.30 -17.86
N THR A 156 18.53 -6.39 -17.76
CA THR A 156 17.30 -6.68 -16.99
C THR A 156 16.49 -7.71 -17.73
N GLU A 157 16.35 -8.89 -17.14
CA GLU A 157 15.55 -9.98 -17.67
C GLU A 157 14.25 -10.10 -16.86
N VAL A 158 13.13 -10.26 -17.57
CA VAL A 158 11.81 -10.48 -16.98
C VAL A 158 11.41 -11.91 -17.30
N LYS A 159 11.20 -12.73 -16.27
CA LYS A 159 10.82 -14.15 -16.43
C LYS A 159 9.54 -14.49 -15.71
N ASN A 160 8.69 -15.27 -16.39
CA ASN A 160 7.59 -15.98 -15.76
C ASN A 160 8.21 -17.09 -14.91
N HIS A 161 8.18 -16.95 -13.59
CA HIS A 161 8.74 -17.95 -12.70
C HIS A 161 7.72 -19.05 -12.39
N ARG A 162 6.47 -18.66 -12.11
CA ARG A 162 5.41 -19.58 -11.70
C ARG A 162 4.04 -19.10 -12.14
N LYS A 163 3.15 -20.02 -12.50
CA LYS A 163 1.75 -19.73 -12.84
C LYS A 163 0.80 -20.59 -12.02
N TRP A 164 -0.26 -19.98 -11.49
CA TRP A 164 -1.39 -20.67 -10.85
C TRP A 164 -2.63 -20.46 -11.69
N ARG A 165 -3.27 -21.54 -12.15
CA ARG A 165 -4.51 -21.46 -12.90
C ARG A 165 -5.68 -21.24 -11.96
N ILE A 166 -6.37 -20.14 -12.12
CA ILE A 166 -7.57 -19.81 -11.35
C ILE A 166 -8.81 -20.00 -12.23
N SER A 167 -9.96 -20.03 -11.56
CA SER A 167 -11.27 -20.02 -12.21
C SER A 167 -12.14 -19.03 -11.44
N GLU A 168 -13.22 -18.56 -12.07
CA GLU A 168 -14.09 -17.50 -11.54
C GLU A 168 -13.46 -16.10 -11.60
N ASP A 169 -14.32 -15.10 -11.45
CA ASP A 169 -13.98 -13.69 -11.53
C ASP A 169 -13.95 -13.02 -10.16
N ASN A 170 -13.56 -11.74 -10.17
CA ASN A 170 -13.63 -10.83 -9.02
C ASN A 170 -12.68 -11.18 -7.86
N TRP A 171 -11.57 -11.82 -8.19
CA TRP A 171 -10.46 -12.05 -7.27
C TRP A 171 -9.76 -10.74 -6.89
N ARG A 172 -9.36 -10.63 -5.62
CA ARG A 172 -8.41 -9.64 -5.11
C ARG A 172 -7.30 -10.35 -4.35
N PHE A 173 -6.11 -9.75 -4.34
CA PHE A 173 -5.08 -10.16 -3.39
C PHE A 173 -5.51 -9.85 -1.96
N VAL A 174 -5.32 -10.82 -1.08
CA VAL A 174 -5.45 -10.60 0.36
C VAL A 174 -4.21 -9.85 0.85
N PRO A 175 -4.37 -8.78 1.65
CA PRO A 175 -3.22 -8.02 2.14
C PRO A 175 -2.24 -8.91 2.89
N ARG A 176 -0.95 -8.59 2.71
CA ARG A 176 0.13 -9.27 3.43
C ARG A 176 0.04 -9.04 4.92
N GLY A 177 0.61 -9.99 5.67
CA GLY A 177 0.59 -9.97 7.13
C GLY A 177 -0.76 -10.35 7.75
N SER A 178 -1.76 -10.68 6.93
CA SER A 178 -3.07 -11.18 7.38
C SER A 178 -3.05 -12.57 8.02
N GLY A 179 -1.91 -13.27 7.97
CA GLY A 179 -1.78 -14.66 8.40
C GLY A 179 -2.20 -15.69 7.33
N LEU A 180 -2.72 -15.25 6.19
CA LEU A 180 -3.20 -16.12 5.11
C LEU A 180 -2.16 -16.38 3.99
N GLY A 181 -0.94 -15.88 4.13
CA GLY A 181 0.11 -16.03 3.12
C GLY A 181 -0.22 -15.31 1.80
N LEU A 182 0.33 -15.82 0.68
CA LEU A 182 -0.05 -15.36 -0.66
C LEU A 182 -1.40 -15.99 -1.03
N SER A 183 -2.45 -15.17 -0.99
CA SER A 183 -3.81 -15.64 -1.21
C SER A 183 -4.66 -14.67 -2.02
N LEU A 184 -5.67 -15.20 -2.69
CA LEU A 184 -6.74 -14.45 -3.33
C LEU A 184 -8.07 -14.66 -2.60
N SER A 185 -8.94 -13.65 -2.62
CA SER A 185 -10.34 -13.78 -2.20
C SER A 185 -11.28 -13.21 -3.25
N ASN A 186 -12.45 -13.82 -3.44
CA ASN A 186 -13.53 -13.30 -4.28
C ASN A 186 -14.81 -13.00 -3.49
N GLY A 187 -14.71 -12.85 -2.16
CA GLY A 187 -15.89 -12.61 -1.31
C GLY A 187 -16.55 -13.87 -0.76
N ARG A 188 -16.25 -15.04 -1.33
CA ARG A 188 -16.82 -16.33 -0.92
C ARG A 188 -15.75 -17.38 -0.69
N LYS A 189 -14.76 -17.39 -1.56
CA LYS A 189 -13.65 -18.35 -1.58
C LYS A 189 -12.35 -17.64 -1.28
N LEU A 190 -11.45 -18.37 -0.65
CA LEU A 190 -10.05 -18.04 -0.44
C LEU A 190 -9.20 -19.05 -1.21
N LEU A 191 -8.34 -18.58 -2.11
CA LEU A 191 -7.34 -19.40 -2.79
C LEU A 191 -5.98 -19.13 -2.18
N LYS A 192 -5.40 -20.12 -1.50
CA LYS A 192 -3.99 -20.07 -1.05
C LYS A 192 -3.10 -20.53 -2.18
N LEU A 193 -2.21 -19.65 -2.64
CA LEU A 193 -1.30 -19.91 -3.76
C LEU A 193 -0.04 -20.60 -3.21
N SER A 194 0.00 -21.93 -3.29
CA SER A 194 1.10 -22.72 -2.78
C SER A 194 2.28 -22.72 -3.76
N ARG A 195 3.48 -22.53 -3.21
CA ARG A 195 4.74 -22.72 -3.95
C ARG A 195 5.31 -24.14 -3.82
N HIS A 196 4.72 -24.97 -2.97
CA HIS A 196 5.15 -26.35 -2.78
C HIS A 196 4.69 -27.24 -3.94
N ASP A 197 5.47 -28.30 -4.20
CA ASP A 197 5.15 -29.36 -5.17
C ASP A 197 4.89 -28.85 -6.60
N SER A 198 5.72 -27.93 -7.09
CA SER A 198 5.65 -27.48 -8.48
C SER A 198 6.22 -28.47 -9.46
N VAL A 199 5.55 -28.56 -10.61
CA VAL A 199 6.05 -29.25 -11.81
C VAL A 199 6.47 -28.18 -12.81
N GLU A 200 7.60 -28.38 -13.46
CA GLU A 200 8.03 -27.54 -14.57
C GLU A 200 7.10 -27.78 -15.77
N GLU A 201 6.56 -26.70 -16.33
CA GLU A 201 5.75 -26.72 -17.54
C GLU A 201 6.40 -25.84 -18.59
N THR A 202 6.19 -26.22 -19.85
CA THR A 202 6.70 -25.49 -21.01
C THR A 202 5.51 -25.06 -21.85
N GLU A 203 5.42 -23.76 -22.10
CA GLU A 203 4.42 -23.17 -22.99
C GLU A 203 5.08 -22.83 -24.32
N TYR A 204 4.63 -23.51 -25.38
CA TYR A 204 5.15 -23.33 -26.72
C TYR A 204 4.42 -22.18 -27.41
N GLY A 205 5.05 -21.01 -27.44
CA GLY A 205 4.61 -19.85 -28.20
C GLY A 205 5.66 -19.40 -29.24
N TYR A 206 5.65 -18.10 -29.55
CA TYR A 206 6.71 -17.47 -30.37
C TYR A 206 8.08 -17.55 -29.70
N GLU A 207 8.09 -17.45 -28.37
CA GLU A 207 9.21 -17.81 -27.52
C GLU A 207 8.78 -18.99 -26.64
N THR A 208 9.68 -19.94 -26.40
CA THR A 208 9.43 -21.05 -25.49
C THR A 208 9.61 -20.55 -24.07
N ASP A 209 8.54 -20.55 -23.29
CA ASP A 209 8.56 -20.11 -21.90
C ASP A 209 8.47 -21.31 -20.97
N VAL A 210 9.36 -21.35 -19.98
CA VAL A 210 9.46 -22.45 -19.00
C VAL A 210 9.19 -21.88 -17.63
N PHE A 211 8.12 -22.36 -17.00
CA PHE A 211 7.68 -21.88 -15.69
C PHE A 211 7.25 -23.03 -14.79
N LEU A 212 7.14 -22.74 -13.49
CA LEU A 212 6.64 -23.69 -12.51
C LEU A 212 5.11 -23.62 -12.45
N ARG A 213 4.41 -24.74 -12.59
CA ARG A 213 2.98 -24.79 -12.25
C ARG A 213 2.82 -24.77 -10.73
N GLY A 214 2.11 -23.78 -10.23
CA GLY A 214 1.75 -23.65 -8.82
C GLY A 214 0.47 -24.41 -8.48
N ASN A 215 0.38 -24.87 -7.23
CA ASN A 215 -0.81 -25.53 -6.70
C ASN A 215 -1.68 -24.55 -5.92
N ILE A 216 -3.00 -24.75 -5.95
CA ILE A 216 -3.97 -23.92 -5.23
C ILE A 216 -4.68 -24.77 -4.18
N ILE A 217 -4.84 -24.21 -2.99
CA ILE A 217 -5.73 -24.76 -1.96
C ILE A 217 -6.92 -23.81 -1.84
N GLU A 218 -8.12 -24.33 -2.10
CA GLU A 218 -9.38 -23.57 -2.04
C GLU A 218 -10.09 -23.82 -0.70
N GLU A 219 -10.52 -22.74 -0.05
CA GLU A 219 -11.28 -22.77 1.19
C GLU A 219 -12.45 -21.77 1.11
N TYR A 220 -13.55 -22.03 1.83
CA TYR A 220 -14.62 -21.04 1.98
C TYR A 220 -14.19 -19.94 2.96
N ASN A 221 -14.35 -18.68 2.57
CA ASN A 221 -14.14 -17.53 3.43
C ASN A 221 -15.03 -16.35 3.00
N GLY A 222 -16.13 -16.13 3.73
CA GLY A 222 -17.03 -14.99 3.51
C GLY A 222 -16.69 -13.75 4.35
N LEU A 223 -15.50 -13.67 4.94
CA LEU A 223 -15.11 -12.59 5.84
C LEU A 223 -14.39 -11.45 5.12
N ILE A 224 -13.76 -11.75 3.99
CA ILE A 224 -13.07 -10.80 3.13
C ILE A 224 -14.03 -10.41 2.01
N PRO A 225 -14.33 -9.11 1.80
CA PRO A 225 -15.23 -8.70 0.74
C PRO A 225 -14.63 -8.98 -0.65
N PRO A 226 -15.47 -9.15 -1.68
CA PRO A 226 -14.99 -9.21 -3.07
C PRO A 226 -14.27 -7.91 -3.46
N ALA A 227 -13.59 -7.92 -4.62
CA ALA A 227 -13.00 -6.69 -5.13
C ALA A 227 -14.11 -5.65 -5.41
N GLY A 228 -13.88 -4.39 -5.01
CA GLY A 228 -14.83 -3.28 -5.19
C GLY A 228 -15.86 -3.07 -4.08
N ASP A 229 -16.21 -4.10 -3.29
CA ASP A 229 -17.30 -4.01 -2.28
C ASP A 229 -16.82 -3.67 -0.86
N GLY A 230 -15.54 -3.37 -0.70
CA GLY A 230 -14.98 -3.03 0.59
C GLY A 230 -13.47 -2.93 0.57
N ASP A 231 -12.93 -2.59 1.72
CA ASP A 231 -11.51 -2.39 1.91
C ASP A 231 -10.98 -3.24 3.06
N ILE A 232 -9.71 -3.62 2.95
CA ILE A 232 -9.06 -4.53 3.87
C ILE A 232 -7.60 -4.13 4.04
N ILE A 233 -7.18 -3.97 5.30
CA ILE A 233 -5.80 -3.64 5.63
C ILE A 233 -5.32 -4.47 6.81
N THR A 234 -4.03 -4.79 6.78
CA THR A 234 -3.33 -5.38 7.92
C THR A 234 -2.75 -4.27 8.80
N MET A 235 -2.80 -4.45 10.11
CA MET A 235 -2.27 -3.54 11.10
C MET A 235 -1.51 -4.33 12.16
N ASN A 236 -0.39 -3.82 12.65
CA ASN A 236 0.25 -4.37 13.83
C ASN A 236 -0.10 -3.49 15.04
N VAL A 237 -0.54 -4.13 16.11
CA VAL A 237 -0.95 -3.46 17.35
C VAL A 237 -0.18 -4.01 18.55
N GLY A 238 0.09 -3.16 19.54
CA GLY A 238 0.81 -3.54 20.76
C GLY A 238 2.33 -3.28 20.70
N ILE A 239 3.01 -3.51 21.83
CA ILE A 239 4.43 -3.19 22.03
C ILE A 239 5.22 -4.47 22.32
N GLY A 240 6.44 -4.55 21.76
CA GLY A 240 7.40 -5.61 22.06
C GLY A 240 6.83 -7.01 21.82
N ASN A 241 6.94 -7.89 22.81
CA ASN A 241 6.48 -9.28 22.73
C ASN A 241 4.95 -9.43 22.71
N HIS A 242 4.20 -8.36 22.95
CA HIS A 242 2.74 -8.34 22.85
C HIS A 242 2.26 -7.75 21.51
N ARG A 243 3.17 -7.47 20.57
CA ARG A 243 2.80 -7.02 19.23
C ARG A 243 2.13 -8.17 18.49
N LYS A 244 0.97 -7.89 17.88
CA LYS A 244 0.21 -8.84 17.07
C LYS A 244 -0.30 -8.18 15.80
N SER A 245 -0.42 -8.97 14.74
CA SER A 245 -1.08 -8.57 13.51
C SER A 245 -2.59 -8.74 13.66
N VAL A 246 -3.35 -7.75 13.20
CA VAL A 246 -4.81 -7.78 13.10
C VAL A 246 -5.21 -7.27 11.73
N VAL A 247 -6.40 -7.64 11.26
CA VAL A 247 -6.89 -7.23 9.94
C VAL A 247 -8.20 -6.47 10.08
N ALA A 248 -8.25 -5.23 9.61
CA ALA A 248 -9.47 -4.44 9.53
C ALA A 248 -10.13 -4.68 8.17
N VAL A 249 -11.44 -4.94 8.20
CA VAL A 249 -12.28 -5.14 7.03
C VAL A 249 -13.45 -4.15 7.11
N GLY A 250 -13.49 -3.21 6.18
CA GLY A 250 -14.62 -2.30 5.98
C GLY A 250 -15.47 -2.78 4.80
N THR A 251 -16.76 -2.98 5.02
CA THR A 251 -17.71 -3.32 3.96
C THR A 251 -18.72 -2.19 3.81
N ASN A 252 -19.05 -1.84 2.57
CA ASN A 252 -20.12 -0.89 2.27
C ASN A 252 -21.35 -1.70 1.86
N ASN A 253 -22.19 -2.06 2.82
CA ASN A 253 -23.46 -2.69 2.47
C ASN A 253 -24.39 -1.57 2.03
N GLN A 254 -24.62 -1.43 0.72
CA GLN A 254 -25.65 -0.52 0.18
C GLN A 254 -27.04 -1.02 0.58
N THR A 255 -27.38 -0.90 1.86
CA THR A 255 -28.72 -1.21 2.34
C THR A 255 -29.62 -0.02 2.01
N SER A 256 -30.80 -0.31 1.46
CA SER A 256 -31.80 0.70 1.09
C SER A 256 -32.42 1.40 2.32
N VAL A 257 -32.04 0.98 3.53
CA VAL A 257 -32.49 1.55 4.80
C VAL A 257 -31.48 2.62 5.22
N LYS A 258 -31.92 3.88 5.19
CA LYS A 258 -31.13 5.12 5.43
C LYS A 258 -30.46 5.25 6.82
N GLU A 259 -30.45 4.20 7.64
CA GLU A 259 -30.00 4.23 9.05
C GLU A 259 -29.23 2.98 9.49
N ALA A 260 -28.89 2.06 8.58
CA ALA A 260 -28.04 0.93 8.95
C ALA A 260 -26.60 1.42 9.17
N PHE A 261 -26.10 1.27 10.40
CA PHE A 261 -24.69 1.43 10.68
C PHE A 261 -23.91 0.34 9.93
N ASP A 262 -22.94 0.76 9.12
CA ASP A 262 -21.90 -0.14 8.64
C ASP A 262 -20.91 -0.39 9.78
N PHE A 263 -20.06 -1.40 9.60
CA PHE A 263 -19.02 -1.71 10.57
C PHE A 263 -17.69 -1.94 9.88
N ILE A 264 -16.63 -1.42 10.50
CA ILE A 264 -15.30 -1.95 10.27
C ILE A 264 -15.09 -3.07 11.28
N LYS A 265 -14.95 -4.30 10.78
CA LYS A 265 -14.67 -5.49 11.59
C LYS A 265 -13.17 -5.70 11.64
N ILE A 266 -12.60 -5.72 12.84
CA ILE A 266 -11.19 -6.01 13.05
C ILE A 266 -11.09 -7.45 13.53
N TYR A 267 -10.31 -8.28 12.86
CA TYR A 267 -10.09 -9.68 13.19
C TYR A 267 -8.67 -9.89 13.73
N GLU A 268 -8.54 -10.74 14.75
CA GLU A 268 -7.23 -11.28 15.15
C GLU A 268 -6.77 -12.38 14.22
N ASP A 269 -7.72 -13.11 13.63
CA ASP A 269 -7.43 -14.20 12.70
C ASP A 269 -8.59 -14.32 11.68
N LEU A 270 -8.26 -14.09 10.41
CA LEU A 270 -9.20 -14.18 9.30
C LEU A 270 -9.49 -15.62 8.86
N ALA A 271 -8.63 -16.58 9.19
CA ALA A 271 -8.88 -17.99 8.87
C ALA A 271 -9.98 -18.55 9.77
N THR A 272 -9.89 -18.28 11.08
CA THR A 272 -10.88 -18.75 12.06
C THR A 272 -12.06 -17.79 12.25
N GLY A 273 -11.97 -16.56 11.76
CA GLY A 273 -12.98 -15.52 11.97
C GLY A 273 -12.99 -14.94 13.39
N LYS A 274 -11.88 -15.08 14.12
CA LYS A 274 -11.76 -14.58 15.49
C LYS A 274 -11.82 -13.05 15.50
N LEU A 275 -12.97 -12.51 15.86
CA LEU A 275 -13.22 -11.08 15.90
C LEU A 275 -12.46 -10.40 17.06
N PHE A 276 -11.68 -9.37 16.73
CA PHE A 276 -11.03 -8.49 17.70
C PHE A 276 -11.97 -7.39 18.17
N GLN A 277 -12.60 -6.65 17.26
CA GLN A 277 -13.47 -5.51 17.57
C GLN A 277 -14.37 -5.16 16.38
N ASN A 278 -15.56 -4.63 16.65
CA ASN A 278 -16.37 -3.93 15.65
C ASN A 278 -16.33 -2.42 15.93
N LEU A 279 -16.07 -1.63 14.90
CA LEU A 279 -16.15 -0.17 14.94
C LEU A 279 -17.38 0.28 14.14
N PRO A 280 -18.32 1.03 14.74
CA PRO A 280 -19.41 1.62 13.99
C PRO A 280 -18.86 2.66 13.01
N ALA A 281 -19.33 2.61 11.77
CA ALA A 281 -18.98 3.54 10.71
C ALA A 281 -20.18 3.72 9.77
N TYR A 282 -20.11 4.72 8.88
CA TYR A 282 -21.10 4.88 7.83
C TYR A 282 -20.42 4.94 6.46
N LYS A 283 -20.59 3.88 5.65
CA LYS A 283 -19.91 3.71 4.36
C LYS A 283 -18.40 3.96 4.46
N PRO A 284 -17.68 3.19 5.30
CA PRO A 284 -16.24 3.34 5.42
C PRO A 284 -15.55 2.97 4.10
N SER A 285 -14.57 3.77 3.71
CA SER A 285 -13.74 3.56 2.52
C SER A 285 -12.29 3.93 2.81
N SER A 286 -11.38 3.41 1.98
CA SER A 286 -9.95 3.74 2.00
C SER A 286 -9.33 3.69 3.40
N LEU A 287 -9.35 2.49 3.98
CA LEU A 287 -8.74 2.22 5.28
C LEU A 287 -7.22 2.40 5.18
N LEU A 288 -6.63 3.00 6.20
CA LEU A 288 -5.18 3.22 6.31
C LEU A 288 -4.70 2.97 7.74
N SER A 289 -3.62 2.22 7.88
CA SER A 289 -2.92 2.05 9.16
C SER A 289 -1.71 2.97 9.23
N LEU A 290 -1.53 3.64 10.37
CA LEU A 290 -0.28 4.31 10.70
C LEU A 290 0.29 3.70 11.97
N GLU A 291 1.58 3.36 11.95
CA GLU A 291 2.32 2.85 13.10
C GLU A 291 3.49 3.79 13.41
N PRO A 292 3.26 4.92 14.10
CA PRO A 292 4.32 5.89 14.35
C PRO A 292 5.48 5.25 15.13
N ARG A 293 6.66 5.17 14.49
CA ARG A 293 7.91 4.72 15.10
C ARG A 293 7.88 3.33 15.78
N ASN A 294 6.95 2.45 15.43
CA ASN A 294 6.82 1.11 16.03
C ASN A 294 6.78 1.10 17.57
N ASN A 295 6.34 2.19 18.21
CA ASN A 295 6.29 2.29 19.67
C ASN A 295 4.99 1.73 20.27
N GLY A 296 4.22 1.01 19.43
CA GLY A 296 2.94 0.36 19.71
C GLY A 296 1.73 1.29 19.77
N GLU A 297 1.90 2.58 19.49
CA GLU A 297 0.78 3.39 19.00
C GLU A 297 0.47 2.96 17.57
N THR A 298 -0.81 2.66 17.32
CA THR A 298 -1.33 2.31 16.00
C THR A 298 -2.59 3.11 15.77
N LEU A 299 -2.65 3.85 14.66
CA LEU A 299 -3.83 4.58 14.25
C LEU A 299 -4.50 3.84 13.09
N LEU A 300 -5.82 3.70 13.18
CA LEU A 300 -6.67 3.30 12.08
C LEU A 300 -7.37 4.55 11.55
N LEU A 301 -7.13 4.87 10.29
CA LEU A 301 -7.77 5.96 9.57
C LEU A 301 -8.69 5.37 8.50
N PHE A 302 -9.77 6.07 8.20
CA PHE A 302 -10.63 5.75 7.07
C PHE A 302 -11.46 6.97 6.68
N LEU A 303 -11.93 6.99 5.44
CA LEU A 303 -12.91 7.96 4.96
C LEU A 303 -14.32 7.44 5.26
N GLU A 304 -15.18 8.32 5.76
CA GLU A 304 -16.58 8.03 6.06
C GLU A 304 -17.47 8.85 5.13
N ASP A 305 -18.32 8.17 4.35
CA ASP A 305 -19.17 8.73 3.28
C ASP A 305 -18.41 9.66 2.32
N ASN A 306 -17.10 9.42 2.13
CA ASN A 306 -16.19 10.26 1.34
C ASN A 306 -16.14 11.75 1.75
N LYS A 307 -16.52 12.06 3.00
CA LYS A 307 -16.66 13.44 3.53
C LYS A 307 -15.84 13.71 4.79
N LEU A 308 -15.68 12.69 5.62
CA LEU A 308 -15.03 12.81 6.92
C LEU A 308 -13.83 11.85 6.96
N LEU A 309 -12.70 12.33 7.46
CA LEU A 309 -11.58 11.48 7.85
C LEU A 309 -11.79 11.11 9.32
N GLN A 310 -12.00 9.83 9.58
CA GLN A 310 -12.11 9.27 10.93
C GLN A 310 -10.74 8.75 11.38
N VAL A 311 -10.39 9.02 12.64
CA VAL A 311 -9.13 8.56 13.24
C VAL A 311 -9.44 7.82 14.53
N TYR A 312 -8.97 6.58 14.60
CA TYR A 312 -9.07 5.71 15.77
C TYR A 312 -7.67 5.36 16.27
N GLU A 313 -7.48 5.37 17.58
CA GLU A 313 -6.21 5.06 18.23
C GLU A 313 -6.32 3.73 19.00
N TYR A 314 -5.33 2.85 18.82
CA TYR A 314 -5.21 1.63 19.60
C TYR A 314 -4.72 1.93 21.03
N LYS A 315 -5.52 1.57 22.03
CA LYS A 315 -5.27 1.81 23.47
C LYS A 315 -4.97 0.52 24.26
N GLY A 316 -4.31 -0.45 23.63
CA GLY A 316 -3.97 -1.71 24.30
C GLY A 316 -5.22 -2.54 24.65
N PHE A 317 -5.42 -2.82 25.94
CA PHE A 317 -6.58 -3.57 26.44
C PHE A 317 -7.93 -2.94 26.07
N ASN A 318 -7.97 -1.61 25.93
CA ASN A 318 -9.17 -0.87 25.53
C ASN A 318 -9.43 -0.90 24.02
N LYS A 319 -8.58 -1.62 23.26
CA LYS A 319 -8.65 -1.78 21.80
C LYS A 319 -8.67 -0.42 21.09
N TYR A 320 -9.27 -0.33 19.90
CA TYR A 320 -9.38 0.95 19.19
C TYR A 320 -10.46 1.84 19.80
N LYS A 321 -10.12 3.12 19.99
CA LYS A 321 -11.04 4.17 20.42
C LYS A 321 -11.01 5.32 19.44
N HIS A 322 -12.17 5.92 19.20
CA HIS A 322 -12.28 7.14 18.41
C HIS A 322 -11.37 8.22 19.04
N LYS A 323 -10.61 8.89 18.18
CA LYS A 323 -9.67 9.94 18.57
C LYS A 323 -10.14 11.29 18.09
N THR A 324 -10.45 11.40 16.79
CA THR A 324 -10.91 12.64 16.17
C THR A 324 -11.60 12.37 14.85
N THR A 325 -12.38 13.35 14.41
CA THR A 325 -13.01 13.40 13.08
C THR A 325 -12.62 14.71 12.43
N VAL A 326 -12.17 14.66 11.18
CA VAL A 326 -11.80 15.84 10.40
C VAL A 326 -12.71 15.93 9.18
N LYS A 327 -13.31 17.09 8.94
CA LYS A 327 -14.08 17.33 7.70
C LYS A 327 -13.11 17.43 6.54
N MET A 328 -12.97 16.33 5.81
CA MET A 328 -12.01 16.21 4.73
C MET A 328 -12.60 15.31 3.65
N PRO A 329 -13.22 15.90 2.61
CA PRO A 329 -13.72 15.12 1.51
C PRO A 329 -12.55 14.44 0.80
N GLY A 330 -12.76 13.19 0.42
CA GLY A 330 -11.72 12.37 -0.17
C GLY A 330 -12.31 11.07 -0.70
N THR A 331 -11.55 10.44 -1.58
CA THR A 331 -11.88 9.16 -2.22
C THR A 331 -10.81 8.11 -1.96
N ASN A 332 -9.57 8.55 -1.69
CA ASN A 332 -8.46 7.65 -1.40
C ASN A 332 -7.53 8.27 -0.33
N LEU A 333 -7.00 7.42 0.53
CA LEU A 333 -6.00 7.66 1.55
C LEU A 333 -4.75 6.85 1.22
N PHE A 334 -3.60 7.42 1.50
CA PHE A 334 -2.34 6.70 1.46
C PHE A 334 -1.38 7.29 2.49
N SER A 335 -0.35 6.53 2.87
CA SER A 335 0.67 7.00 3.79
C SER A 335 2.02 7.14 3.11
N ILE A 336 2.76 8.17 3.48
CA ILE A 336 4.17 8.36 3.12
C ILE A 336 4.99 8.39 4.41
N THR A 337 6.14 7.73 4.38
CA THR A 337 7.10 7.73 5.49
C THR A 337 8.43 8.34 5.05
N VAL A 338 8.61 9.63 5.36
CA VAL A 338 9.81 10.41 5.00
C VAL A 338 10.71 10.68 6.21
N PRO A 339 12.04 10.79 6.04
CA PRO A 339 12.93 11.23 7.10
C PRO A 339 12.66 12.70 7.49
N THR A 340 12.95 13.05 8.75
CA THR A 340 12.94 14.44 9.20
C THR A 340 14.32 15.08 9.09
N ASN A 341 14.38 16.40 8.95
CA ASN A 341 15.63 17.18 9.00
C ASN A 341 16.45 16.99 10.29
N LYS A 342 15.85 16.43 11.36
CA LYS A 342 16.60 15.98 12.53
C LYS A 342 16.97 14.51 12.32
N THR A 343 18.25 14.19 12.51
CA THR A 343 18.92 12.90 12.27
C THR A 343 18.26 11.64 12.84
N ILE A 344 17.16 11.76 13.60
CA ILE A 344 16.53 10.65 14.35
C ILE A 344 14.99 10.69 14.25
N GLY A 345 14.42 11.45 13.32
CA GLY A 345 12.97 11.49 13.14
C GLY A 345 12.49 10.97 11.80
N ILE A 346 11.33 10.31 11.85
CA ILE A 346 10.52 9.93 10.69
C ILE A 346 9.22 10.73 10.80
N ASN A 347 8.83 11.41 9.72
CA ASN A 347 7.50 11.99 9.59
C ASN A 347 6.59 10.96 8.90
N GLN A 348 5.44 10.72 9.49
CA GLN A 348 4.34 10.04 8.81
C GLN A 348 3.42 11.10 8.22
N ILE A 349 3.18 10.98 6.93
CA ILE A 349 2.31 11.86 6.16
C ILE A 349 1.14 11.02 5.66
N VAL A 350 -0.07 11.57 5.77
CA VAL A 350 -1.29 11.02 5.18
C VAL A 350 -1.63 11.86 3.98
N GLY A 351 -1.70 11.24 2.81
CA GLY A 351 -2.25 11.86 1.61
C GLY A 351 -3.73 11.57 1.48
N VAL A 352 -4.50 12.59 1.11
CA VAL A 352 -5.94 12.50 0.84
C VAL A 352 -6.21 12.99 -0.57
N VAL A 353 -6.79 12.13 -1.39
CA VAL A 353 -7.13 12.39 -2.79
C VAL A 353 -8.59 12.77 -2.89
N ASN A 354 -8.87 13.92 -3.50
CA ASN A 354 -10.22 14.39 -3.77
C ASN A 354 -10.29 14.92 -5.21
N LYS A 355 -10.69 14.05 -6.15
CA LYS A 355 -10.74 14.38 -7.58
C LYS A 355 -9.38 14.89 -8.05
N LYS A 356 -9.31 16.18 -8.42
CA LYS A 356 -8.11 16.86 -8.95
C LYS A 356 -7.17 17.39 -7.86
N GLU A 357 -7.43 17.09 -6.60
CA GLU A 357 -6.70 17.66 -5.48
C GLU A 357 -6.06 16.57 -4.64
N LEU A 358 -4.78 16.76 -4.33
CA LEU A 358 -4.05 15.97 -3.35
C LEU A 358 -3.73 16.86 -2.16
N THR A 359 -4.20 16.47 -0.97
CA THR A 359 -3.83 17.12 0.30
C THR A 359 -2.93 16.21 1.11
N LEU A 360 -1.76 16.71 1.52
CA LEU A 360 -0.85 16.02 2.42
C LEU A 360 -1.00 16.58 3.83
N LEU A 361 -1.17 15.67 4.79
CA LEU A 361 -1.26 15.96 6.21
C LEU A 361 -0.07 15.34 6.93
N LYS A 362 0.59 16.08 7.81
CA LYS A 362 1.67 15.58 8.64
C LYS A 362 1.14 15.18 10.00
N ALA A 363 1.50 13.98 10.47
CA ALA A 363 1.25 13.57 11.85
C ALA A 363 2.14 14.38 12.81
N VAL A 364 1.51 15.12 13.73
CA VAL A 364 2.20 15.84 14.80
C VAL A 364 2.22 14.96 16.05
N MET A 365 3.44 14.63 16.47
CA MET A 365 3.72 13.77 17.61
C MET A 365 4.19 14.59 18.82
N VAL A 366 3.81 14.18 20.03
CA VAL A 366 4.29 14.73 21.32
C VAL A 366 5.03 13.67 22.10
N GLY A 367 6.12 14.05 22.75
CA GLY A 367 6.89 13.16 23.62
C GLY A 367 8.15 13.87 24.14
N ASN A 368 8.81 13.26 25.12
CA ASN A 368 10.04 13.80 25.70
C ASN A 368 11.17 13.74 24.66
N ARG A 369 11.40 14.83 23.94
CA ARG A 369 12.57 15.00 23.08
C ARG A 369 13.80 15.11 23.98
N ILE A 370 14.66 14.08 23.98
CA ILE A 370 16.07 14.34 24.29
C ILE A 370 16.63 15.05 23.04
N SER A 371 16.70 16.38 23.07
CA SER A 371 17.46 17.12 22.06
C SER A 371 18.93 16.91 22.34
N ILE A 372 19.69 16.46 21.33
CA ILE A 372 21.16 16.41 21.37
C ILE A 372 21.77 17.82 21.42
N ASP A 373 20.94 18.86 21.31
CA ASP A 373 21.38 20.24 21.19
C ASP A 373 22.17 20.75 22.41
N HIS A 374 22.14 20.10 23.59
CA HIS A 374 22.99 20.43 24.74
C HIS A 374 23.52 19.16 25.45
N PRO A 375 24.79 18.73 25.20
CA PRO A 375 25.42 17.63 25.93
C PRO A 375 25.98 18.03 27.31
N ASP A 376 25.71 19.25 27.80
CA ASP A 376 26.16 19.68 29.13
C ASP A 376 25.22 19.20 30.23
N CYS A 377 25.29 17.90 30.53
CA CYS A 377 25.06 17.41 31.88
C CYS A 377 26.42 17.06 32.47
N LYS A 378 27.05 18.02 33.15
CA LYS A 378 28.14 17.73 34.07
C LYS A 378 27.53 16.99 35.27
N LEU A 379 28.04 15.78 35.52
CA LEU A 379 27.84 15.02 36.75
C LEU A 379 28.37 15.77 37.96
#